data_AF-A0A925X9S1-F1
#
_entry.id   AF-A0A925X9S1-F1
#
_cell.length_a   1.000
_cell.length_b   1.000
_cell.length_c   1.000
_cell.angle_alpha   90.00
_cell.angle_beta   90.00
_cell.angle_gamma   90.00
#
_symmetry.space_group_name_H-M   'P 1'
#
loop_
_entity.id
_entity.type
_entity.pdbx_description
1 polymer ?
#
loop_
_entity_poly.entity_id
_entity_poly.type
_entity_poly.pdbx_seq_one_letter_code
_entity_poly.pdbx_strand_id
1 'polypeptide(L)'
;MEAVVVKKIPFNEAALQEIRTEDVQFQVGEVFKGNPFLSVPGISILVMSVFLATIPSLNSTQTTVGALIIAVVFILSFILFSSWLMFFFEVSQDFLTVRNHCLFWIKHYYKLENIREVLIDQHGKSYNFLKIITKDFRIHTYQAATLKDAIWLDLIANLKNKGIKVRNECIGK
;
A
#
# COMPACT_ATOMS: atom_id res chain seq x y z
N MET A 1 7.76 -7.89 -43.19
CA MET A 1 7.48 -7.63 -41.76
C MET A 1 8.40 -6.50 -41.34
N GLU A 2 7.89 -5.28 -41.22
CA GLU A 2 8.69 -4.12 -40.76
C GLU A 2 8.86 -4.21 -39.24
N ALA A 3 10.12 -4.28 -38.78
CA ALA A 3 10.43 -4.23 -37.36
C ALA A 3 10.39 -2.76 -36.89
N VAL A 4 9.42 -2.43 -36.04
CA VAL A 4 9.36 -1.12 -35.38
C VAL A 4 10.42 -1.10 -34.27
N VAL A 5 11.55 -0.45 -34.54
CA VAL A 5 12.60 -0.21 -33.55
C VAL A 5 12.11 0.87 -32.58
N VAL A 6 11.57 0.45 -31.44
CA VAL A 6 11.25 1.35 -30.33
C VAL A 6 12.57 1.84 -29.72
N LYS A 7 12.94 3.09 -30.01
CA LYS A 7 14.07 3.76 -29.36
C LYS A 7 13.81 3.81 -27.85
N LYS A 8 14.59 3.04 -27.07
CA LYS A 8 14.63 3.19 -25.61
C LYS A 8 15.20 4.58 -25.30
N ILE A 9 14.36 5.48 -24.81
CA ILE A 9 14.81 6.77 -24.28
C ILE A 9 15.61 6.45 -23.00
N PRO A 10 16.87 6.89 -22.89
CA PRO A 10 17.66 6.66 -21.69
C PRO A 10 17.01 7.36 -20.49
N PHE A 11 16.95 6.63 -19.39
CA PHE A 11 16.39 7.08 -18.12
C PHE A 11 17.10 8.35 -17.65
N ASN A 12 16.34 9.43 -17.52
CA ASN A 12 16.84 10.68 -16.94
C ASN A 12 16.46 10.72 -15.46
N GLU A 13 17.38 10.33 -14.59
CA GLU A 13 17.25 10.46 -13.13
C GLU A 13 16.98 11.92 -12.71
N ALA A 14 17.47 12.90 -13.48
CA ALA A 14 17.30 14.32 -13.16
C ALA A 14 15.87 14.85 -13.38
N ALA A 15 14.99 14.09 -14.05
CA ALA A 15 13.57 14.45 -14.19
C ALA A 15 12.73 14.09 -12.95
N LEU A 16 13.27 13.26 -12.05
CA LEU A 16 12.81 13.17 -10.68
C LEU A 16 13.42 14.35 -9.95
N GLN A 17 12.80 15.54 -10.06
CA GLN A 17 13.03 16.58 -9.05
C GLN A 17 12.89 15.89 -7.69
N GLU A 18 13.98 15.87 -6.92
CA GLU A 18 13.99 15.37 -5.55
C GLU A 18 12.78 15.99 -4.84
N ILE A 19 11.75 15.17 -4.58
CA ILE A 19 10.57 15.62 -3.87
C ILE A 19 11.09 15.91 -2.45
N ARG A 20 11.33 17.20 -2.16
CA ARG A 20 11.72 17.61 -0.81
C ARG A 20 10.56 17.24 0.10
N THR A 21 10.85 16.39 1.07
CA THR A 21 9.81 15.85 1.96
C THR A 21 9.11 16.98 2.73
N GLU A 22 9.82 18.10 2.94
CA GLU A 22 9.32 19.36 3.50
C GLU A 22 8.13 19.91 2.70
N ASP A 23 8.24 20.03 1.37
CA ASP A 23 7.18 20.58 0.51
C ASP A 23 5.88 19.76 0.59
N VAL A 24 6.00 18.45 0.86
CA VAL A 24 4.85 17.57 1.01
C VAL A 24 4.23 17.65 2.41
N GLN A 25 5.02 17.88 3.46
CA GLN A 25 4.51 17.93 4.84
C GLN A 25 3.59 19.13 5.11
N PHE A 26 3.73 20.21 4.36
CA PHE A 26 2.90 21.41 4.53
C PHE A 26 1.56 21.35 3.78
N GLN A 27 1.36 20.38 2.88
CA GLN A 27 0.09 20.22 2.19
C GLN A 27 -0.87 19.35 3.00
N VAL A 28 -1.96 19.96 3.50
CA VAL A 28 -3.04 19.21 4.15
C VAL A 28 -3.77 18.37 3.10
N GLY A 29 -3.61 17.06 3.19
CA GLY A 29 -4.27 16.08 2.32
C GLY A 29 -5.47 15.40 2.99
N GLU A 30 -6.41 14.94 2.17
CA GLU A 30 -7.49 14.07 2.63
C GLU A 30 -6.97 12.63 2.77
N VAL A 31 -7.19 12.02 3.92
CA VAL A 31 -6.64 10.70 4.26
C VAL A 31 -7.69 9.61 4.11
N PHE A 32 -7.43 8.68 3.19
CA PHE A 32 -8.24 7.50 2.89
C PHE A 32 -7.63 6.27 3.55
N LYS A 33 -8.02 6.02 4.81
CA LYS A 33 -7.48 4.91 5.61
C LYS A 33 -8.57 4.05 6.23
N GLY A 34 -8.30 2.76 6.29
CA GLY A 34 -9.12 1.81 7.02
C GLY A 34 -8.73 1.71 8.49
N ASN A 35 -9.44 0.88 9.24
CA ASN A 35 -9.01 0.48 10.58
C ASN A 35 -8.13 -0.77 10.47
N PRO A 36 -6.82 -0.68 10.78
CA PRO A 36 -5.92 -1.81 10.65
C PRO A 36 -6.30 -2.98 11.58
N PHE A 37 -6.81 -2.71 12.79
CA PHE A 37 -7.14 -3.75 13.76
C PHE A 37 -8.44 -4.52 13.45
N LEU A 38 -9.32 -3.94 12.63
CA LEU A 38 -10.57 -4.58 12.17
C LEU A 38 -10.47 -5.18 10.76
N SER A 39 -9.26 -5.22 10.20
CA SER A 39 -9.00 -5.81 8.88
C SER A 39 -8.55 -7.26 9.01
N VAL A 40 -8.75 -8.08 7.97
CA VAL A 40 -8.32 -9.49 7.97
C VAL A 40 -6.81 -9.62 8.27
N PRO A 41 -5.89 -8.86 7.64
CA PRO A 41 -4.46 -8.91 7.99
C PRO A 41 -4.19 -8.53 9.45
N GLY A 42 -4.87 -7.51 9.99
CA GLY A 42 -4.66 -7.07 11.37
C GLY A 42 -5.20 -8.05 12.41
N ILE A 43 -6.40 -8.59 12.21
CA ILE A 43 -6.96 -9.65 13.07
C ILE A 43 -6.05 -10.88 13.03
N SER A 44 -5.53 -11.24 11.85
CA SER A 44 -4.60 -12.35 11.70
C SER A 44 -3.33 -12.16 12.52
N ILE A 45 -2.76 -10.94 12.54
CA ILE A 45 -1.60 -10.61 13.38
C ILE A 45 -1.94 -10.80 14.86
N LEU A 46 -3.09 -10.27 15.31
CA LEU A 46 -3.51 -10.38 16.71
C LEU A 46 -3.70 -11.82 17.16
N VAL A 47 -4.45 -12.61 16.37
CA VAL A 47 -4.69 -14.03 16.66
C VAL A 47 -3.38 -14.81 16.69
N MET A 48 -2.49 -14.60 15.72
CA MET A 48 -1.20 -15.28 15.67
C MET A 48 -0.31 -14.90 16.86
N SER A 49 -0.29 -13.63 17.24
CA SER A 49 0.51 -13.14 18.37
C SER A 49 0.03 -13.73 19.69
N VAL A 50 -1.29 -13.77 19.92
CA VAL A 50 -1.89 -14.38 21.11
C VAL A 50 -1.63 -15.88 21.13
N PHE A 51 -1.82 -16.57 20.01
CA PHE A 51 -1.58 -18.01 19.90
C PHE A 51 -0.14 -18.38 20.26
N LEU A 52 0.85 -17.65 19.73
CA LEU A 52 2.26 -17.91 20.02
C LEU A 52 2.64 -17.55 21.47
N ALA A 53 1.99 -16.53 22.06
CA ALA A 53 2.22 -16.14 23.44
C ALA A 53 1.68 -17.16 24.48
N THR A 54 0.68 -17.97 24.13
CA THR A 54 0.11 -18.97 25.05
C THR A 54 0.81 -20.33 25.00
N ILE A 55 1.58 -20.62 23.96
CA ILE A 55 2.34 -21.89 23.82
C ILE A 55 3.24 -22.19 25.03
N PRO A 56 4.04 -21.23 25.55
CA PRO A 56 4.89 -21.47 26.73
C PRO A 56 4.09 -21.77 28.01
N SER A 57 2.86 -21.26 28.12
CA SER A 57 2.01 -21.44 29.30
C SER A 57 1.26 -22.78 29.31
N LEU A 58 1.09 -23.40 28.14
CA LEU A 58 0.38 -24.68 27.99
C LEU A 58 1.31 -25.90 28.13
N ASN A 59 2.61 -25.74 27.89
CA ASN A 59 3.61 -26.77 28.08
C ASN A 59 4.46 -26.47 29.33
N SER A 60 4.34 -27.28 30.38
CA SER A 60 5.14 -27.13 31.61
C SER A 60 6.64 -27.46 31.45
N THR A 61 7.06 -27.84 30.24
CA THR A 61 8.46 -28.05 29.91
C THR A 61 9.18 -26.72 29.72
N GLN A 62 10.43 -26.63 30.17
CA GLN A 62 11.26 -25.44 30.02
C GLN A 62 11.34 -25.05 28.54
N THR A 63 10.65 -23.98 28.17
CA THR A 63 10.72 -23.43 26.82
C THR A 63 12.16 -23.04 26.54
N THR A 64 12.77 -23.63 25.51
CA THR A 64 14.17 -23.34 25.17
C THR A 64 14.26 -21.94 24.57
N VAL A 65 15.39 -21.27 24.78
CA VAL A 65 15.68 -19.96 24.17
C VAL A 65 15.56 -20.03 22.63
N GLY A 66 15.95 -21.17 22.03
CA GLY A 66 15.80 -21.40 20.59
C GLY A 66 14.35 -21.34 20.10
N ALA A 67 13.39 -21.90 20.85
CA ALA A 67 11.97 -21.84 20.50
C ALA A 67 11.42 -20.40 20.55
N LEU A 68 11.85 -19.60 21.53
CA LEU A 68 11.47 -18.18 21.62
C LEU A 68 12.01 -17.38 20.44
N ILE A 69 13.27 -17.61 20.04
CA ILE A 69 13.87 -16.95 18.88
C ILE A 69 13.07 -17.28 17.61
N ILE A 70 12.74 -18.56 17.39
CA ILE A 70 11.95 -19.00 16.23
C ILE A 70 10.57 -18.33 16.23
N ALA A 71 9.89 -18.29 17.39
CA ALA A 71 8.59 -17.65 17.50
C ALA A 71 8.66 -16.15 17.16
N VAL A 72 9.66 -15.43 17.66
CA VAL A 72 9.87 -14.01 17.35
C VAL A 72 10.14 -13.79 15.87
N VAL A 73 11.04 -14.58 15.26
CA VAL A 73 11.33 -14.49 13.82
C VAL A 73 10.08 -14.75 12.99
N PHE A 74 9.27 -15.73 13.38
CA PHE A 74 8.02 -16.05 12.71
C PHE A 74 6.99 -14.91 12.82
N ILE A 75 6.82 -14.32 14.00
CA ILE A 75 5.96 -13.14 14.21
C ILE A 75 6.41 -11.98 13.34
N LEU A 76 7.72 -11.68 13.33
CA LEU A 76 8.27 -10.60 12.52
C LEU A 76 8.04 -10.82 11.02
N SER A 77 8.31 -12.04 10.53
CA SER A 77 8.04 -12.41 9.13
C SER A 77 6.55 -12.24 8.79
N PHE A 78 5.66 -12.64 9.70
CA PHE A 78 4.22 -12.52 9.53
C PHE A 78 3.74 -11.06 9.53
N ILE A 79 4.32 -10.21 10.39
CA ILE A 79 4.06 -8.76 10.38
C ILE A 79 4.52 -8.13 9.06
N LEU A 80 5.69 -8.51 8.54
CA LEU A 80 6.18 -8.02 7.25
C LEU A 80 5.25 -8.43 6.09
N PHE A 81 4.80 -9.69 6.08
CA PHE A 81 3.84 -10.16 5.09
C PHE A 81 2.51 -9.41 5.17
N SER A 82 1.92 -9.28 6.37
CA SER A 82 0.68 -8.54 6.58
C SER A 82 0.83 -7.06 6.24
N SER A 83 1.98 -6.45 6.53
CA SER A 83 2.27 -5.05 6.19
C SER A 83 2.15 -4.81 4.68
N TRP A 84 2.58 -5.76 3.85
CA TRP A 84 2.47 -5.62 2.39
C TRP A 84 1.02 -5.45 1.90
N LEU A 85 0.04 -5.88 2.70
CA LEU A 85 -1.40 -5.78 2.42
C LEU A 85 -2.06 -4.51 2.99
N MET A 86 -1.36 -3.72 3.81
CA MET A 86 -1.95 -2.67 4.63
C MET A 86 -1.48 -1.26 4.23
N PHE A 87 -1.52 -0.96 2.93
CA PHE A 87 -1.33 0.42 2.47
C PHE A 87 -2.61 1.24 2.62
N PHE A 88 -2.44 2.54 2.78
CA PHE A 88 -3.49 3.55 2.75
C PHE A 88 -3.01 4.77 1.97
N PHE A 89 -3.95 5.64 1.61
CA PHE A 89 -3.70 6.71 0.65
C PHE A 89 -4.04 8.07 1.24
N GLU A 90 -3.31 9.09 0.81
CA GLU A 90 -3.53 10.47 1.20
C GLU A 90 -3.42 11.32 -0.06
N VAL A 91 -4.44 12.13 -0.36
CA VAL A 91 -4.50 12.96 -1.57
C VAL A 91 -4.49 14.43 -1.17
N SER A 92 -3.42 15.11 -1.56
CA SER A 92 -3.22 16.55 -1.34
C SER A 92 -3.55 17.33 -2.62
N GLN A 93 -3.20 18.62 -2.67
CA GLN A 93 -3.44 19.43 -3.86
C GLN A 93 -2.60 18.96 -5.04
N ASP A 94 -1.31 18.68 -4.80
CA ASP A 94 -0.36 18.34 -5.87
C ASP A 94 0.18 16.91 -5.78
N PHE A 95 -0.12 16.18 -4.71
CA PHE A 95 0.46 14.87 -4.44
C PHE A 95 -0.57 13.79 -4.11
N LEU A 96 -0.30 12.58 -4.59
CA LEU A 96 -0.84 11.33 -4.07
C LEU A 96 0.26 10.66 -3.24
N THR A 97 -0.01 10.52 -1.95
CA THR A 97 0.90 9.88 -0.99
C THR A 97 0.38 8.50 -0.64
N VAL A 98 1.27 7.51 -0.74
CA VAL A 98 0.99 6.12 -0.34
C VAL A 98 1.76 5.81 0.93
N ARG A 99 1.06 5.32 1.95
CA ARG A 99 1.63 5.06 3.29
C ARG A 99 1.27 3.66 3.75
N ASN A 100 2.06 3.11 4.68
CA ASN A 100 1.80 1.80 5.26
C ASN A 100 1.35 1.91 6.72
N HIS A 101 0.37 1.10 7.13
CA HIS A 101 -0.10 1.07 8.51
C HIS A 101 0.92 0.47 9.49
N CYS A 102 1.63 -0.59 9.09
CA CYS A 102 2.59 -1.29 9.96
C CYS A 102 3.97 -0.64 9.89
N LEU A 103 4.44 -0.34 8.68
CA LEU A 103 5.78 0.21 8.43
C LEU A 103 5.68 1.73 8.23
N PHE A 104 5.57 2.49 9.32
CA PHE A 104 5.31 3.94 9.28
C PHE A 104 6.38 4.77 8.55
N TRP A 105 7.57 4.21 8.37
CA TRP A 105 8.66 4.79 7.59
C TRP A 105 8.49 4.63 6.07
N ILE A 106 7.67 3.67 5.61
CA ILE A 106 7.38 3.50 4.19
C ILE A 106 6.36 4.54 3.74
N LYS A 107 6.84 5.48 2.94
CA LYS A 107 6.04 6.53 2.31
C LYS A 107 6.49 6.69 0.86
N HIS A 108 5.55 6.72 -0.06
CA HIS A 108 5.80 7.02 -1.47
C HIS A 108 5.01 8.26 -1.87
N TYR A 109 5.68 9.17 -2.56
CA TYR A 109 5.09 10.43 -2.99
C TYR A 109 5.03 10.47 -4.52
N TYR A 110 3.84 10.73 -5.04
CA TYR A 110 3.61 10.87 -6.47
C TYR A 110 3.04 12.25 -6.73
N LYS A 111 3.75 13.09 -7.48
CA LYS A 111 3.15 14.31 -8.02
C LYS A 111 1.97 13.93 -8.92
N LEU A 112 0.81 14.52 -8.69
CA LEU A 112 -0.41 14.27 -9.49
C LEU A 112 -0.16 14.54 -10.98
N GLU A 113 0.64 15.58 -11.29
CA GLU A 113 1.06 15.89 -12.66
C GLU A 113 1.84 14.76 -13.35
N ASN A 114 2.51 13.87 -12.61
CA ASN A 114 3.29 12.77 -13.16
C ASN A 114 2.48 11.48 -13.29
N ILE A 115 1.27 11.46 -12.74
CA ILE A 115 0.35 10.33 -12.85
C ILE A 115 -0.37 10.42 -14.19
N ARG A 116 -0.32 9.33 -14.96
CA ARG A 116 -1.05 9.20 -16.21
C ARG A 116 -2.46 8.68 -15.96
N GLU A 117 -2.56 7.59 -15.21
CA GLU A 117 -3.82 7.02 -14.79
C GLU A 117 -3.65 6.21 -13.50
N VAL A 118 -4.75 6.11 -12.76
CA VAL A 118 -4.87 5.26 -11.59
C VAL A 118 -5.86 4.16 -11.91
N LEU A 119 -5.51 2.93 -11.59
CA LEU A 119 -6.34 1.77 -11.86
C LEU A 119 -6.64 1.07 -10.54
N ILE A 120 -7.92 0.82 -10.29
CA ILE A 120 -8.40 0.07 -9.15
C ILE A 120 -8.89 -1.26 -9.68
N ASP A 121 -8.22 -2.31 -9.21
CA ASP A 121 -8.39 -3.67 -9.70
C ASP A 121 -8.37 -4.63 -8.51
N GLN A 122 -8.90 -5.82 -8.73
CA GLN A 122 -9.18 -6.85 -7.76
C GLN A 122 -8.92 -8.18 -8.44
N HIS A 123 -7.99 -8.95 -7.87
CA HIS A 123 -7.66 -10.25 -8.41
C HIS A 123 -8.66 -11.28 -7.87
N GLY A 124 -9.74 -11.52 -8.62
CA GLY A 124 -10.80 -12.46 -8.22
C GLY A 124 -11.54 -11.97 -6.96
N LYS A 125 -11.63 -12.82 -5.92
CA LYS A 125 -12.23 -12.47 -4.61
C LYS A 125 -11.23 -11.89 -3.60
N SER A 126 -10.05 -11.45 -4.07
CA SER A 126 -8.99 -10.92 -3.21
C SER A 126 -9.24 -9.45 -2.85
N TYR A 127 -8.31 -8.84 -2.11
CA TYR A 127 -8.34 -7.43 -1.76
C TYR A 127 -8.16 -6.52 -2.99
N ASN A 128 -8.75 -5.34 -2.92
CA ASN A 128 -8.55 -4.29 -3.92
C ASN A 128 -7.11 -3.75 -3.85
N PHE A 129 -6.56 -3.41 -5.00
CA PHE A 129 -5.27 -2.76 -5.10
C PHE A 129 -5.33 -1.52 -5.99
N LEU A 130 -4.51 -0.54 -5.61
CA LEU A 130 -4.29 0.69 -6.37
C LEU A 130 -3.05 0.49 -7.24
N LYS A 131 -3.24 0.53 -8.55
CA LYS A 131 -2.15 0.61 -9.53
C LYS A 131 -1.98 2.06 -9.98
N ILE A 132 -0.80 2.62 -9.73
CA ILE A 132 -0.43 3.96 -10.19
C ILE A 132 0.42 3.78 -11.45
N ILE A 133 -0.09 4.29 -12.57
CA ILE A 133 0.62 4.32 -13.85
C ILE A 133 1.12 5.74 -14.07
N THR A 134 2.43 5.93 -14.07
CA THR A 134 3.06 7.22 -14.30
C THR A 134 3.21 7.52 -15.80
N LYS A 135 3.44 8.79 -16.14
CA LYS A 135 3.61 9.24 -17.54
C LYS A 135 4.79 8.58 -18.26
N ASP A 136 5.79 8.10 -17.51
CA ASP A 136 6.91 7.29 -18.01
C ASP A 136 6.60 5.78 -18.07
N PHE A 137 5.32 5.39 -17.97
CA PHE A 137 4.83 4.01 -18.08
C PHE A 137 5.31 3.06 -16.97
N ARG A 138 5.83 3.55 -15.85
CA ARG A 138 6.07 2.71 -14.67
C ARG A 138 4.75 2.39 -13.97
N ILE A 139 4.66 1.17 -13.46
CA ILE A 139 3.47 0.66 -12.77
C ILE A 139 3.86 0.34 -11.33
N HIS A 140 3.21 1.00 -10.38
CA HIS A 140 3.37 0.72 -8.96
C HIS A 140 2.06 0.17 -8.40
N THR A 141 2.12 -0.95 -7.68
CA THR A 141 0.93 -1.63 -7.17
C THR A 141 0.93 -1.63 -5.65
N TYR A 142 -0.18 -1.20 -5.06
CA TYR A 142 -0.36 -1.08 -3.61
C TYR A 142 -1.63 -1.78 -3.17
N GLN A 143 -1.48 -2.79 -2.32
CA GLN A 143 -2.62 -3.52 -1.76
C GLN A 143 -3.13 -2.78 -0.52
N ALA A 144 -4.44 -2.57 -0.47
CA ALA A 144 -5.07 -1.82 0.62
C ALA A 144 -6.24 -2.64 1.18
N ALA A 145 -5.92 -3.80 1.75
CA ALA A 145 -6.85 -4.75 2.34
C ALA A 145 -7.65 -4.17 3.53
N THR A 146 -7.17 -3.06 4.08
CA THR A 146 -7.81 -2.32 5.18
C THR A 146 -8.94 -1.42 4.70
N LEU A 147 -8.96 -1.01 3.43
CA LEU A 147 -9.94 -0.06 2.90
C LEU A 147 -11.26 -0.76 2.57
N LYS A 148 -12.36 -0.15 3.00
CA LYS A 148 -13.73 -0.56 2.64
C LYS A 148 -14.12 0.07 1.31
N ASP A 149 -15.07 -0.53 0.61
CA ASP A 149 -15.54 -0.07 -0.70
C ASP A 149 -16.01 1.40 -0.70
N ALA A 150 -16.67 1.87 0.36
CA ALA A 150 -17.06 3.27 0.49
C ALA A 150 -15.84 4.22 0.45
N ILE A 151 -14.78 3.89 1.18
CA ILE A 151 -13.54 4.70 1.21
C ILE A 151 -12.84 4.66 -0.15
N TRP A 152 -12.91 3.53 -0.85
CA TRP A 152 -12.41 3.45 -2.23
C TRP A 152 -13.21 4.32 -3.19
N LEU A 153 -14.54 4.35 -3.08
CA LEU A 153 -15.40 5.23 -3.88
C LEU A 153 -15.08 6.71 -3.61
N ASP A 154 -14.84 7.07 -2.36
CA ASP A 154 -14.44 8.43 -1.97
C ASP A 154 -13.06 8.80 -2.57
N LEU A 155 -12.09 7.87 -2.50
CA LEU A 155 -10.78 8.04 -3.12
C LEU A 155 -10.89 8.22 -4.64
N ILE A 156 -11.73 7.42 -5.31
CA ILE A 156 -12.00 7.54 -6.75
C ILE A 156 -12.56 8.91 -7.08
N ALA A 157 -13.56 9.36 -6.31
CA ALA A 157 -14.20 10.65 -6.51
C ALA A 157 -13.19 11.79 -6.33
N ASN A 158 -12.39 11.76 -5.26
CA ASN A 158 -11.37 12.75 -4.99
C ASN A 158 -10.32 12.83 -6.13
N LEU A 159 -9.77 11.68 -6.55
CA LEU A 159 -8.80 11.63 -7.65
C LEU A 159 -9.38 12.16 -8.97
N LYS A 160 -10.64 11.80 -9.29
CA LYS A 160 -11.32 12.33 -10.49
C LYS A 160 -11.53 13.85 -10.41
N ASN A 161 -11.90 14.37 -9.25
CA ASN A 161 -12.05 15.81 -9.03
C ASN A 161 -10.72 16.57 -9.19
N LYS A 162 -9.59 15.90 -8.95
CA LYS A 162 -8.24 16.42 -9.23
C LYS A 162 -7.81 16.28 -10.70
N GLY A 163 -8.71 15.84 -11.59
CA GLY A 163 -8.43 15.65 -13.02
C GLY A 163 -7.60 14.40 -13.34
N ILE A 164 -7.39 13.51 -12.37
CA ILE A 164 -6.70 12.23 -12.61
C ILE A 164 -7.66 11.26 -13.30
N LYS A 165 -7.19 10.63 -14.37
CA LYS A 165 -7.92 9.55 -15.02
C LYS A 165 -7.92 8.32 -14.11
N VAL A 166 -9.10 7.92 -13.64
CA VAL A 166 -9.28 6.73 -12.79
C VAL A 166 -10.07 5.66 -13.55
N ARG A 167 -9.48 4.47 -13.68
CA ARG A 167 -10.15 3.27 -14.17
C ARG A 167 -10.55 2.40 -12.98
N ASN A 168 -11.83 2.11 -12.86
CA ASN A 168 -12.36 1.22 -11.83
C ASN A 168 -12.85 -0.07 -12.50
N GLU A 169 -12.19 -1.18 -12.22
CA GLU A 169 -12.51 -2.48 -12.81
C GLU A 169 -13.32 -3.39 -11.89
N CYS A 170 -13.48 -3.02 -10.60
CA CYS A 170 -13.94 -3.98 -9.58
C CYS A 170 -15.02 -3.46 -8.64
N ILE A 171 -15.05 -2.16 -8.34
CA ILE A 171 -15.98 -1.62 -7.34
C ILE A 171 -17.27 -1.19 -8.04
N GLY A 172 -18.38 -1.86 -7.73
CA GLY A 172 -19.71 -1.47 -8.20
C GLY A 172 -20.11 -0.08 -7.71
N LYS A 173 -20.85 0.67 -8.55
CA LYS A 173 -21.54 1.89 -8.11
C LYS A 173 -22.74 1.54 -7.23
#